data_AF-A0A1I7U9D1-F1
#
_entry.id   AF-A0A1I7U9D1-F1
#
_cell.length_a   1.000
_cell.length_b   1.000
_cell.length_c   1.000
_cell.angle_alpha   90.00
_cell.angle_beta   90.00
_cell.angle_gamma   90.00
#
_symmetry.space_group_name_H-M   'P 1'
#
loop_
_entity.id
_entity.type
_entity.pdbx_description
1 polymer ?
#
loop_
_entity_poly.entity_id
_entity_poly.type
_entity_poly.pdbx_seq_one_letter_code
_entity_poly.pdbx_strand_id
1 'polypeptide(L)'
;MFCAAGFGGPKCDQRPCETNPCLNNGTCRTTKGYSTYFCECASGFGGKNCDVSIGSTPPEEKFGKNVEQISSGKEEWIAQMRQRLKETGGGIGGASGGGLKPGNGSMSGGGGGSSGEKGSSSAEKKSGKNKKSKATQVADEPYKDPATRKREREEREKKEAEIEAAEEEEKKRKEYEEELQRKKTEEMELEAKKAKEAANSGVQNEVLTSLFSILTLIVFREL
;
A
#
# COMPACT_ATOMS: atom_id res chain seq x y z
N MET A 1 -7.00 37.13 3.02
CA MET A 1 -7.62 37.25 4.36
C MET A 1 -7.04 36.16 5.24
N PHE A 2 -6.70 36.46 6.48
CA PHE A 2 -6.35 35.46 7.50
C PHE A 2 -7.32 35.61 8.66
N CYS A 3 -7.81 34.50 9.21
CA CYS A 3 -8.73 34.53 10.35
C CYS A 3 -8.01 34.92 11.65
N ALA A 4 -8.77 35.41 12.63
CA ALA A 4 -8.27 35.59 13.99
C ALA A 4 -7.85 34.24 14.60
N ALA A 5 -6.91 34.25 15.54
CA ALA A 5 -6.45 33.03 16.19
C ALA A 5 -7.62 32.29 16.87
N GLY A 6 -7.77 30.99 16.57
CA GLY A 6 -8.89 30.17 17.04
C GLY A 6 -10.01 29.96 16.01
N PHE A 7 -10.07 30.74 14.94
CA PHE A 7 -11.15 30.73 13.94
C PHE A 7 -10.68 30.22 12.58
N GLY A 8 -11.54 29.50 11.87
CA GLY A 8 -11.26 28.94 10.55
C GLY A 8 -12.46 28.86 9.63
N GLY A 9 -12.27 28.15 8.51
CA GLY A 9 -13.25 28.06 7.43
C GLY A 9 -13.24 29.28 6.50
N PRO A 10 -13.99 29.23 5.38
CA PRO A 10 -13.97 30.27 4.34
C PRO A 10 -14.56 31.62 4.81
N LYS A 11 -15.31 31.63 5.92
CA LYS A 11 -15.92 32.84 6.52
C LYS A 11 -15.38 33.17 7.92
N CYS A 12 -14.34 32.47 8.38
CA CYS A 12 -13.77 32.61 9.74
C CYS A 12 -14.79 32.41 10.89
N ASP A 13 -15.81 31.58 10.66
CA ASP A 13 -16.91 31.28 11.59
C ASP A 13 -16.79 29.88 12.23
N GLN A 14 -15.83 29.06 11.79
CA GLN A 14 -15.67 27.68 12.28
C GLN A 14 -14.75 27.61 13.48
N ARG A 15 -15.20 26.93 14.55
CA ARG A 15 -14.41 26.61 15.76
C ARG A 15 -14.58 25.13 16.14
N PRO A 16 -13.89 24.19 15.45
CA PRO A 16 -14.18 22.76 15.51
C PRO A 16 -14.07 22.09 16.90
N CYS A 17 -13.32 22.67 17.83
CA CYS A 17 -13.18 22.15 19.21
C CYS A 17 -14.02 22.91 20.26
N GLU A 18 -14.81 23.92 19.88
CA GLU A 18 -15.56 24.74 20.86
C GLU A 18 -16.58 23.93 21.67
N THR A 19 -17.24 22.96 21.04
CA THR A 19 -18.19 22.06 21.69
C THR A 19 -17.55 20.77 22.24
N ASN A 20 -16.21 20.68 22.21
CA ASN A 20 -15.41 19.46 22.43
C ASN A 20 -16.05 18.17 21.87
N PRO A 21 -15.92 17.89 20.56
CA PRO A 21 -16.49 16.69 19.93
C PRO A 21 -15.87 15.36 20.40
N CYS A 22 -14.84 15.37 21.26
CA CYS A 22 -14.15 14.17 21.71
C CYS A 22 -14.81 13.59 22.97
N LEU A 23 -15.22 12.32 22.90
CA LEU A 23 -15.82 11.57 24.00
C LEU A 23 -14.73 10.86 24.84
N ASN A 24 -15.16 10.16 25.90
CA ASN A 24 -14.31 9.27 26.71
C ASN A 24 -12.97 9.89 27.14
N ASN A 25 -13.04 11.15 27.61
CA ASN A 25 -11.91 11.94 28.09
C ASN A 25 -10.81 12.19 27.02
N GLY A 26 -11.16 12.15 25.74
CA GLY A 26 -10.29 12.56 24.63
C GLY A 26 -10.07 14.08 24.58
N THR A 27 -8.88 14.50 24.17
CA THR A 27 -8.53 15.92 24.02
C THR A 27 -8.73 16.38 22.58
N CYS A 28 -9.59 17.38 22.35
CA CYS A 28 -9.78 17.95 21.02
C CYS A 28 -8.61 18.85 20.62
N ARG A 29 -8.12 18.65 19.39
CA ARG A 29 -7.10 19.46 18.74
C ARG A 29 -7.62 19.95 17.39
N THR A 30 -7.48 21.24 17.12
CA THR A 30 -7.83 21.81 15.81
C THR A 30 -6.65 21.67 14.83
N THR A 31 -6.96 21.40 13.55
CA THR A 31 -5.93 21.32 12.50
C THR A 31 -5.36 22.69 12.11
N LYS A 32 -4.21 22.69 11.42
CA LYS A 32 -3.58 23.90 10.87
C LYS A 32 -4.50 24.53 9.80
N GLY A 33 -5.33 25.49 10.21
CA GLY A 33 -6.36 26.12 9.39
C GLY A 33 -7.72 26.30 10.09
N TYR A 34 -7.89 25.72 11.28
CA TYR A 34 -9.10 25.83 12.12
C TYR A 34 -10.41 25.36 11.45
N SER A 35 -10.33 24.61 10.35
CA SER A 35 -11.49 24.08 9.61
C SER A 35 -11.92 22.69 10.06
N THR A 36 -11.03 21.90 10.66
CA THR A 36 -11.31 20.53 11.13
C THR A 36 -10.66 20.26 12.49
N TYR A 37 -11.07 19.19 13.16
CA TYR A 37 -10.48 18.70 14.41
C TYR A 37 -9.97 17.27 14.27
N PHE A 38 -9.14 16.87 15.22
CA PHE A 38 -8.86 15.48 15.57
C PHE A 38 -8.92 15.31 17.10
N CYS A 39 -9.10 14.08 17.57
CA CYS A 39 -9.14 13.75 18.98
C CYS A 39 -7.90 12.95 19.39
N GLU A 40 -7.21 13.40 20.44
CA GLU A 40 -6.20 12.61 21.15
C GLU A 40 -6.94 11.76 22.19
N CYS A 41 -7.17 10.48 21.88
CA CYS A 41 -7.97 9.59 22.72
C CYS A 41 -7.22 9.07 23.94
N ALA A 42 -7.95 8.87 25.03
CA ALA A 42 -7.43 8.19 26.22
C ALA A 42 -7.18 6.70 25.95
N SER A 43 -6.27 6.09 26.72
CA SER A 43 -5.95 4.67 26.63
C SER A 43 -7.20 3.79 26.70
N GLY A 44 -7.33 2.86 25.76
CA GLY A 44 -8.51 2.01 25.65
C GLY A 44 -9.68 2.60 24.86
N PHE A 45 -9.51 3.77 24.22
CA PHE A 45 -10.51 4.37 23.32
C PHE A 45 -9.91 4.81 21.97
N GLY A 46 -10.75 4.86 20.94
CA GLY A 46 -10.40 5.27 19.58
C GLY A 46 -11.62 5.61 18.73
N GLY A 47 -11.44 5.65 17.42
CA GLY A 47 -12.42 6.25 16.51
C GLY A 47 -12.22 7.77 16.38
N LYS A 48 -12.95 8.40 15.45
CA LYS A 48 -12.79 9.83 15.14
C LYS A 48 -13.10 10.73 16.35
N ASN A 49 -14.01 10.26 17.21
CA ASN A 49 -14.54 11.01 18.34
C ASN A 49 -14.18 10.33 19.68
N CYS A 50 -13.23 9.39 19.69
CA CYS A 50 -12.92 8.53 20.85
C CYS A 50 -14.13 7.72 21.35
N ASP A 51 -15.08 7.47 20.46
CA ASP A 51 -16.38 6.84 20.66
C ASP A 51 -16.32 5.31 20.69
N VAL A 52 -15.19 4.71 20.28
CA VAL A 52 -14.98 3.26 20.22
C VAL A 52 -14.11 2.80 21.38
N SER A 53 -14.61 1.89 22.23
CA SER A 53 -13.81 1.22 23.25
C SER A 53 -12.94 0.11 22.64
N ILE A 54 -11.63 0.15 22.89
CA ILE A 54 -10.61 -0.81 22.43
C ILE A 54 -10.36 -1.92 23.49
N GLY A 55 -10.90 -1.77 24.71
CA GLY A 55 -10.43 -2.51 25.90
C GLY A 55 -11.34 -3.55 26.55
N SER A 56 -12.53 -3.89 26.03
CA SER A 56 -13.45 -4.83 26.70
C SER A 56 -13.43 -6.27 26.16
N THR A 57 -12.94 -6.46 24.94
CA THR A 57 -12.53 -7.74 24.34
C THR A 57 -11.45 -7.40 23.31
N PRO A 58 -10.51 -8.31 22.97
CA PRO A 58 -9.93 -8.27 21.64
C PRO A 58 -11.10 -8.20 20.64
N PRO A 59 -11.03 -7.41 19.56
CA PRO A 59 -11.94 -7.65 18.45
C PRO A 59 -11.70 -9.11 18.05
N GLU A 60 -12.70 -9.97 18.27
CA GLU A 60 -12.70 -11.34 17.76
C GLU A 60 -12.26 -11.25 16.30
N GLU A 61 -11.20 -11.96 15.91
CA GLU A 61 -10.59 -11.78 14.60
C GLU A 61 -11.60 -12.10 13.49
N LYS A 62 -12.29 -11.05 13.05
CA LYS A 62 -13.18 -11.06 11.87
C LYS A 62 -12.42 -10.70 10.60
N PHE A 63 -11.12 -10.99 10.59
CA PHE A 63 -10.58 -11.76 9.47
C PHE A 63 -11.26 -13.13 9.51
N GLY A 64 -12.42 -13.22 8.86
CA GLY A 64 -13.21 -14.44 8.83
C GLY A 64 -12.34 -15.62 8.37
N LYS A 65 -12.66 -16.83 8.83
CA LYS A 65 -11.88 -18.07 8.61
C LYS A 65 -11.88 -18.57 7.15
N ASN A 66 -12.07 -17.67 6.19
CA ASN A 66 -11.89 -17.77 4.75
C ASN A 66 -11.46 -16.40 4.18
N VAL A 67 -10.40 -15.79 4.73
CA VAL A 67 -9.56 -14.87 3.94
C VAL A 67 -8.47 -15.72 3.28
N GLU A 68 -8.91 -16.50 2.30
CA GLU A 68 -8.01 -17.03 1.29
C GLU A 68 -7.31 -15.83 0.64
N GLN A 69 -5.99 -15.92 0.49
CA GLN A 69 -5.19 -14.75 0.12
C GLN A 69 -5.63 -14.22 -1.25
N ILE A 70 -6.18 -13.00 -1.28
CA ILE A 70 -6.30 -12.22 -2.53
C ILE A 70 -4.91 -11.69 -2.89
N SER A 71 -3.98 -12.61 -3.15
CA SER A 71 -2.68 -12.37 -3.77
C SER A 71 -2.77 -12.25 -5.29
N SER A 72 -3.89 -12.64 -5.90
CA SER A 72 -4.19 -12.42 -7.33
C SER A 72 -4.77 -11.03 -7.66
N GLY A 73 -5.42 -10.37 -6.70
CA GLY A 73 -6.18 -9.13 -6.96
C GLY A 73 -5.44 -7.81 -6.71
N LYS A 74 -4.16 -7.83 -6.33
CA LYS A 74 -3.43 -6.61 -5.93
C LYS A 74 -3.29 -5.61 -7.09
N GLU A 75 -3.03 -6.11 -8.30
CA GLU A 75 -2.88 -5.27 -9.49
C GLU A 75 -4.23 -4.80 -10.02
N GLU A 76 -5.25 -5.67 -10.08
CA GLU A 76 -6.61 -5.29 -10.48
C GLU A 76 -7.23 -4.26 -9.51
N TRP A 77 -7.06 -4.42 -8.20
CA TRP A 77 -7.56 -3.47 -7.21
C TRP A 77 -6.83 -2.11 -7.29
N ILE A 78 -5.50 -2.12 -7.48
CA ILE A 78 -4.73 -0.89 -7.70
C ILE A 78 -5.14 -0.23 -9.03
N ALA A 79 -5.38 -1.01 -10.09
CA ALA A 79 -5.84 -0.49 -11.38
C ALA A 79 -7.26 0.10 -11.27
N GLN A 80 -8.19 -0.60 -10.61
CA GLN A 80 -9.56 -0.14 -10.38
C GLN A 80 -9.60 1.13 -9.51
N MET A 81 -8.74 1.24 -8.49
CA MET A 81 -8.60 2.46 -7.69
C MET A 81 -7.96 3.60 -8.49
N ARG A 82 -6.94 3.33 -9.33
CA ARG A 82 -6.36 4.31 -10.26
C ARG A 82 -7.37 4.79 -11.30
N GLN A 83 -8.26 3.91 -11.77
CA GLN A 83 -9.30 4.25 -12.74
C GLN A 83 -10.42 5.07 -12.09
N ARG A 84 -10.88 4.69 -10.89
CA ARG A 84 -11.82 5.48 -10.10
C ARG A 84 -11.27 6.88 -9.79
N LEU A 85 -9.97 7.00 -9.49
CA LEU A 85 -9.30 8.30 -9.31
C LEU A 85 -9.27 9.16 -10.59
N LYS A 86 -9.13 8.56 -11.77
CA LYS A 86 -9.22 9.25 -13.07
C LYS A 86 -10.65 9.72 -13.36
N GLU A 87 -11.64 8.88 -13.10
CA GLU A 87 -13.06 9.22 -13.25
C GLU A 87 -13.50 10.34 -12.30
N THR A 88 -12.96 10.39 -11.08
CA THR A 88 -13.19 11.50 -10.14
C THR A 88 -12.38 12.77 -10.43
N GLY A 89 -11.58 12.81 -11.51
CA GLY A 89 -11.01 14.04 -12.03
C GLY A 89 -10.13 14.83 -11.06
N GLY A 90 -9.07 14.21 -10.52
CA GLY A 90 -7.87 14.92 -10.02
C GLY A 90 -8.12 16.13 -9.10
N GLY A 91 -8.92 15.98 -8.05
CA GLY A 91 -9.19 17.06 -7.10
C GLY A 91 -9.30 16.57 -5.66
N ILE A 92 -8.47 17.10 -4.76
CA ILE A 92 -8.69 17.05 -3.30
C ILE A 92 -9.82 18.02 -2.90
N GLY A 93 -11.02 17.79 -3.47
CA GLY A 93 -12.25 18.51 -3.18
C GLY A 93 -13.15 17.67 -2.29
N GLY A 94 -12.96 17.77 -0.97
CA GLY A 94 -13.86 17.11 -0.01
C GLY A 94 -15.22 17.79 0.03
N ALA A 95 -16.26 17.17 -0.57
CA ALA A 95 -17.64 17.64 -0.50
C ALA A 95 -18.67 16.48 -0.45
N SER A 96 -19.08 16.17 0.79
CA SER A 96 -20.47 15.99 1.25
C SER A 96 -21.53 15.15 0.50
N GLY A 97 -22.08 14.17 1.23
CA GLY A 97 -23.48 13.70 1.14
C GLY A 97 -23.70 12.45 0.27
N GLY A 98 -24.51 11.46 0.64
CA GLY A 98 -25.27 11.14 1.87
C GLY A 98 -25.70 9.66 1.78
N GLY A 99 -26.49 9.04 2.67
CA GLY A 99 -27.10 9.47 3.94
C GLY A 99 -28.19 8.45 4.31
N LEU A 100 -28.29 8.05 5.58
CA LEU A 100 -29.39 7.21 6.10
C LEU A 100 -29.82 7.69 7.50
N LYS A 101 -31.10 8.09 7.61
CA LYS A 101 -31.90 8.19 8.85
C LYS A 101 -32.52 6.80 9.14
N PRO A 102 -33.04 6.46 10.35
CA PRO A 102 -33.76 7.29 11.35
C PRO A 102 -33.12 7.23 12.77
N GLY A 103 -33.64 7.76 13.89
CA GLY A 103 -34.82 8.61 14.19
C GLY A 103 -35.30 8.44 15.65
N ASN A 104 -35.85 9.52 16.25
CA ASN A 104 -36.49 9.65 17.60
C ASN A 104 -35.60 9.62 18.87
N GLY A 105 -35.93 10.46 19.88
CA GLY A 105 -35.48 10.22 21.27
C GLY A 105 -35.24 11.37 22.29
N SER A 106 -36.02 12.46 22.32
CA SER A 106 -36.33 13.35 23.48
C SER A 106 -35.34 13.68 24.65
N MET A 107 -35.23 14.99 24.96
CA MET A 107 -35.24 15.62 26.33
C MET A 107 -34.05 15.38 27.29
N SER A 108 -33.67 16.24 28.27
CA SER A 108 -33.95 17.66 28.60
C SER A 108 -32.98 18.14 29.72
N GLY A 109 -32.64 19.44 29.78
CA GLY A 109 -32.04 20.14 30.94
C GLY A 109 -30.53 19.89 31.22
N GLY A 110 -29.80 20.75 31.97
CA GLY A 110 -30.13 22.08 32.51
C GLY A 110 -29.22 22.50 33.69
N GLY A 111 -28.61 23.70 33.63
CA GLY A 111 -27.81 24.30 34.72
C GLY A 111 -26.42 23.67 34.99
N GLY A 112 -25.45 24.34 35.62
CA GLY A 112 -25.37 25.75 36.04
C GLY A 112 -24.27 26.02 37.09
N GLY A 113 -23.34 26.95 36.80
CA GLY A 113 -22.34 27.49 37.76
C GLY A 113 -21.18 26.55 38.19
N SER A 114 -20.17 27.01 38.93
CA SER A 114 -19.57 28.36 39.02
C SER A 114 -18.26 28.32 39.84
N SER A 115 -17.29 29.17 39.48
CA SER A 115 -16.30 29.86 40.36
C SER A 115 -15.32 29.09 41.29
N GLY A 116 -14.11 29.67 41.46
CA GLY A 116 -13.18 29.40 42.59
C GLY A 116 -11.82 28.80 42.14
N GLU A 117 -10.82 29.55 41.70
CA GLU A 117 -9.94 30.53 42.40
C GLU A 117 -8.83 29.96 43.32
N LYS A 118 -7.58 30.36 42.99
CA LYS A 118 -6.38 30.51 43.87
C LYS A 118 -5.82 29.21 44.52
N GLY A 119 -4.51 28.96 44.59
CA GLY A 119 -3.32 29.72 44.17
C GLY A 119 -2.29 29.83 45.30
N SER A 120 -0.99 29.62 45.03
CA SER A 120 0.14 30.11 45.86
C SER A 120 1.50 30.06 45.16
N SER A 121 2.36 31.01 45.52
CA SER A 121 3.72 31.31 45.04
C SER A 121 4.77 30.62 45.96
N SER A 122 6.12 30.65 45.86
CA SER A 122 7.16 31.38 45.10
C SER A 122 8.36 30.41 44.82
N ALA A 123 9.61 30.74 44.43
CA ALA A 123 10.38 31.97 44.18
C ALA A 123 11.47 31.64 43.12
N GLU A 124 11.72 32.43 42.06
CA GLU A 124 12.54 33.66 41.99
C GLU A 124 14.08 33.47 42.11
N LYS A 125 14.81 33.59 40.97
CA LYS A 125 15.99 34.49 40.84
C LYS A 125 16.56 34.63 39.40
N LYS A 126 16.31 35.83 38.85
CA LYS A 126 17.22 36.73 38.07
C LYS A 126 18.11 36.21 36.91
N SER A 127 17.87 36.85 35.76
CA SER A 127 18.84 37.62 34.92
C SER A 127 19.08 37.08 33.50
N GLY A 128 18.76 37.90 32.49
CA GLY A 128 18.97 37.61 31.08
C GLY A 128 17.97 38.31 30.15
N LYS A 129 18.21 39.58 29.80
CA LYS A 129 17.57 40.24 28.64
C LYS A 129 18.21 39.61 27.37
N ASN A 130 17.55 39.39 26.23
CA ASN A 130 16.51 40.21 25.59
C ASN A 130 15.61 39.37 24.64
N LYS A 131 14.43 39.87 24.22
CA LYS A 131 13.41 39.12 23.44
C LYS A 131 13.40 39.43 21.94
N LYS A 132 13.42 38.39 21.10
CA LYS A 132 12.59 38.18 19.86
C LYS A 132 12.93 36.78 19.31
N SER A 133 12.10 35.74 19.38
CA SER A 133 10.74 35.58 18.85
C SER A 133 10.67 35.91 17.35
N LYS A 134 10.27 35.02 16.44
CA LYS A 134 9.80 33.63 16.57
C LYS A 134 9.88 32.96 15.18
N ALA A 135 10.78 32.01 14.97
CA ALA A 135 10.75 31.17 13.77
C ALA A 135 9.60 30.16 13.92
N THR A 136 8.75 30.05 12.90
CA THR A 136 7.62 29.10 12.90
C THR A 136 8.16 27.69 12.68
N GLN A 137 7.86 26.79 13.61
CA GLN A 137 8.27 25.39 13.56
C GLN A 137 7.75 24.69 12.30
N VAL A 138 8.65 24.47 11.35
CA VAL A 138 8.69 23.19 10.65
C VAL A 138 8.89 22.11 11.73
N ALA A 139 8.34 20.92 11.54
CA ALA A 139 8.70 19.83 12.44
C ALA A 139 10.17 19.49 12.18
N ASP A 140 11.06 19.96 13.04
CA ASP A 140 12.50 19.78 12.87
C ASP A 140 12.80 18.28 12.85
N GLU A 141 13.23 17.78 11.69
CA GLU A 141 13.75 16.43 11.55
C GLU A 141 14.89 16.28 12.58
N PRO A 142 14.93 15.18 13.37
CA PRO A 142 15.93 15.05 14.43
C PRO A 142 17.33 15.31 13.89
N TYR A 143 18.04 16.28 14.45
CA TYR A 143 19.36 16.69 13.94
C TYR A 143 20.31 15.47 13.95
N LYS A 144 20.48 14.86 12.78
CA LYS A 144 21.43 13.77 12.60
C LYS A 144 22.83 14.36 12.56
N ASP A 145 23.71 13.86 13.41
CA ASP A 145 25.13 14.20 13.37
C ASP A 145 25.75 13.81 12.00
N PRO A 146 26.71 14.59 11.45
CA PRO A 146 27.38 14.25 10.20
C PRO A 146 27.95 12.82 10.11
N ALA A 147 28.49 12.26 11.20
CA ALA A 147 29.00 10.89 11.23
C ALA A 147 27.89 9.84 11.19
N THR A 148 26.67 10.18 11.66
CA THR A 148 25.49 9.32 11.50
C THR A 148 24.98 9.37 10.06
N ARG A 149 24.91 10.56 9.44
CA ARG A 149 24.56 10.68 8.01
C ARG A 149 25.55 9.96 7.09
N LYS A 150 26.85 9.94 7.43
CA LYS A 150 27.88 9.20 6.69
C LYS A 150 27.64 7.69 6.76
N ARG A 151 27.47 7.14 7.97
CA ARG A 151 27.16 5.70 8.16
C ARG A 151 25.85 5.29 7.49
N GLU A 152 24.80 6.09 7.59
CA GLU A 152 23.52 5.84 6.90
C GLU A 152 23.67 5.87 5.36
N ARG A 153 24.63 6.63 4.82
CA ARG A 153 24.93 6.62 3.39
C ARG A 153 25.71 5.36 3.01
N GLU A 154 26.79 5.06 3.73
CA GLU A 154 27.61 3.86 3.51
C GLU A 154 26.77 2.57 3.64
N GLU A 155 25.80 2.54 4.56
CA GLU A 155 24.86 1.43 4.71
C GLU A 155 23.86 1.32 3.54
N ARG A 156 23.40 2.45 2.97
CA ARG A 156 22.58 2.44 1.76
C ARG A 156 23.38 2.02 0.54
N GLU A 157 24.56 2.58 0.32
CA GLU A 157 25.48 2.21 -0.76
C GLU A 157 25.83 0.70 -0.69
N LYS A 158 26.05 0.16 0.51
CA LYS A 158 26.24 -1.29 0.71
C LYS A 158 25.01 -2.12 0.36
N LYS A 159 23.81 -1.69 0.77
CA LYS A 159 22.55 -2.38 0.44
C LYS A 159 22.21 -2.31 -1.04
N GLU A 160 22.48 -1.17 -1.68
CA GLU A 160 22.32 -0.97 -3.12
C GLU A 160 23.26 -1.90 -3.90
N ALA A 161 24.53 -2.01 -3.49
CA ALA A 161 25.48 -2.97 -4.07
C ALA A 161 25.11 -4.45 -3.81
N GLU A 162 24.54 -4.78 -2.65
CA GLU A 162 24.02 -6.13 -2.36
C GLU A 162 22.81 -6.49 -3.25
N ILE A 163 21.94 -5.52 -3.56
CA ILE A 163 20.82 -5.69 -4.50
C ILE A 163 21.34 -5.84 -5.93
N GLU A 164 22.25 -4.98 -6.38
CA GLU A 164 22.83 -5.05 -7.74
C GLU A 164 23.52 -6.40 -7.99
N ALA A 165 24.28 -6.91 -7.01
CA ALA A 165 24.90 -8.23 -7.11
C ALA A 165 23.86 -9.38 -7.19
N ALA A 166 22.75 -9.28 -6.45
CA ALA A 166 21.67 -10.26 -6.51
C ALA A 166 20.91 -10.21 -7.84
N GLU A 167 20.68 -9.01 -8.40
CA GLU A 167 20.09 -8.83 -9.74
C GLU A 167 21.02 -9.38 -10.84
N GLU A 168 22.33 -9.23 -10.72
CA GLU A 168 23.31 -9.81 -11.64
C GLU A 168 23.31 -11.35 -11.57
N GLU A 169 23.20 -11.95 -10.37
CA GLU A 169 23.02 -13.40 -10.22
C GLU A 169 21.69 -13.89 -10.82
N GLU A 170 20.58 -13.18 -10.60
CA GLU A 170 19.29 -13.53 -11.17
C GLU A 170 19.33 -13.47 -12.70
N LYS A 171 19.97 -12.43 -13.26
CA LYS A 171 20.18 -12.31 -14.71
C LYS A 171 21.00 -13.48 -15.27
N LYS A 172 22.13 -13.84 -14.63
CA LYS A 172 22.94 -15.00 -15.02
C LYS A 172 22.15 -16.32 -14.98
N ARG A 173 21.26 -16.49 -14.00
CA ARG A 173 20.37 -17.66 -13.91
C ARG A 173 19.37 -17.70 -15.06
N LYS A 174 18.76 -16.56 -15.43
CA LYS A 174 17.84 -16.46 -16.57
C LYS A 174 18.54 -16.73 -17.90
N GLU A 175 19.70 -16.13 -18.13
CA GLU A 175 20.51 -16.38 -19.34
C GLU A 175 20.90 -17.86 -19.47
N TYR A 176 21.29 -18.51 -18.37
CA TYR A 176 21.57 -19.96 -18.34
C TYR A 176 20.32 -20.81 -18.60
N GLU A 177 19.17 -20.43 -18.03
CA GLU A 177 17.91 -21.15 -18.27
C GLU A 177 17.45 -20.99 -19.73
N GLU A 178 17.54 -19.79 -20.32
CA GLU A 178 17.25 -19.55 -21.74
C GLU A 178 18.19 -20.36 -22.65
N GLU A 179 19.50 -20.44 -22.34
CA GLU A 179 20.45 -21.28 -23.07
C GLU A 179 20.07 -22.77 -22.96
N LEU A 180 19.65 -23.23 -21.78
CA LEU A 180 19.19 -24.60 -21.57
C LEU A 180 17.89 -24.91 -22.32
N GLN A 181 16.93 -23.98 -22.36
CA GLN A 181 15.69 -24.11 -23.14
C GLN A 181 15.98 -24.13 -24.65
N ARG A 182 16.92 -23.30 -25.12
CA ARG A 182 17.38 -23.34 -26.52
C ARG A 182 17.99 -24.70 -26.86
N LYS A 183 18.91 -25.22 -26.03
CA LYS A 183 19.53 -26.54 -26.24
C LYS A 183 18.50 -27.67 -26.29
N LYS A 184 17.53 -27.68 -25.36
CA LYS A 184 16.40 -28.63 -25.37
C LYS A 184 15.55 -28.51 -26.64
N THR A 185 15.32 -27.30 -27.13
CA THR A 185 14.56 -27.06 -28.35
C THR A 185 15.30 -27.57 -29.59
N GLU A 186 16.61 -27.32 -29.68
CA GLU A 186 17.48 -27.84 -30.75
C GLU A 186 17.56 -29.38 -30.73
N GLU A 187 17.58 -29.99 -29.54
CA GLU A 187 17.54 -31.44 -29.36
C GLU A 187 16.20 -32.04 -29.82
N MET A 188 15.07 -31.49 -29.37
CA MET A 188 13.73 -31.90 -29.83
C MET A 188 13.54 -31.73 -31.34
N GLU A 189 14.07 -30.65 -31.93
CA GLU A 189 14.08 -30.47 -33.38
C GLU A 189 14.92 -31.52 -34.11
N LEU A 190 16.08 -31.89 -33.56
CA LEU A 190 16.94 -32.93 -34.12
C LEU A 190 16.27 -34.30 -34.06
N GLU A 191 15.59 -34.62 -32.95
CA GLU A 191 14.77 -35.83 -32.83
C GLU A 191 13.60 -35.83 -33.83
N ALA A 192 12.90 -34.71 -33.97
CA ALA A 192 11.82 -34.57 -34.96
C ALA A 192 12.31 -34.70 -36.41
N LYS A 193 13.53 -34.24 -36.72
CA LYS A 193 14.18 -34.45 -38.02
C LYS A 193 14.50 -35.94 -38.25
N LYS A 194 15.15 -36.59 -37.29
CA LYS A 194 15.42 -38.05 -37.33
C LYS A 194 14.15 -38.88 -37.48
N ALA A 195 13.06 -38.52 -36.80
CA ALA A 195 11.77 -39.21 -36.90
C ALA A 195 11.15 -39.08 -38.31
N LYS A 196 11.28 -37.91 -38.95
CA LYS A 196 10.85 -37.70 -40.36
C LYS A 196 11.71 -38.50 -41.34
N GLU A 197 13.02 -38.58 -41.11
CA GLU A 197 13.93 -39.39 -41.93
C GLU A 197 13.64 -40.89 -41.80
N ALA A 198 13.34 -41.37 -40.58
CA ALA A 198 12.93 -42.74 -40.32
C ALA A 198 11.56 -43.09 -40.94
N ALA A 199 10.60 -42.15 -40.92
CA ALA A 199 9.33 -42.32 -41.62
C ALA A 199 9.52 -42.39 -43.15
N ASN A 200 10.37 -41.53 -43.71
CA ASN A 200 10.67 -41.53 -45.15
C ASN A 200 11.39 -42.82 -45.60
N SER A 201 12.35 -43.33 -44.82
CA SER A 201 13.00 -44.61 -45.13
C SER A 201 12.06 -45.81 -44.98
N GLY A 202 11.11 -45.77 -44.04
CA GLY A 202 9.99 -46.71 -43.95
C GLY A 202 9.15 -46.75 -45.24
N VAL A 203 8.71 -45.57 -45.71
CA VAL A 203 7.91 -45.44 -46.96
C VAL A 203 8.71 -45.94 -48.18
N GLN A 204 10.00 -45.62 -48.30
CA GLN A 204 10.84 -46.13 -49.39
C GLN A 204 10.94 -47.67 -49.38
N ASN A 205 11.08 -48.28 -48.19
CA ASN A 205 11.11 -49.73 -48.07
C ASN A 205 9.76 -50.38 -48.46
N GLU A 206 8.61 -49.81 -48.07
CA GLU A 206 7.30 -50.33 -48.50
C GLU A 206 7.07 -50.23 -50.02
N VAL A 207 7.50 -49.14 -50.65
CA VAL A 207 7.44 -49.00 -52.12
C VAL A 207 8.31 -50.08 -52.79
N LEU A 208 9.52 -50.33 -52.28
CA LEU A 208 10.40 -51.37 -52.81
C LEU A 208 9.80 -52.78 -52.64
N THR A 209 9.25 -53.14 -51.48
CA THR A 209 8.65 -54.47 -51.27
C THR A 209 7.42 -54.69 -52.16
N SER A 210 6.61 -53.65 -52.38
CA SER A 210 5.47 -53.68 -53.31
C SER A 210 5.92 -53.93 -54.75
N LEU A 211 6.94 -53.22 -55.23
CA LEU A 211 7.51 -53.41 -56.57
C LEU A 211 8.10 -54.81 -56.77
N PHE A 212 8.85 -55.34 -55.79
CA PHE A 212 9.36 -56.72 -55.84
C PHE A 212 8.23 -57.77 -55.87
N SER A 213 7.14 -57.56 -55.13
CA SER A 213 5.97 -58.44 -55.17
C SER A 213 5.27 -58.41 -56.54
N ILE A 214 5.15 -57.23 -57.16
CA ILE A 214 4.59 -57.12 -58.53
C ILE A 214 5.52 -57.81 -59.55
N LEU A 215 6.83 -57.61 -59.44
CA LEU A 215 7.80 -58.18 -60.39
C LEU A 215 7.81 -59.71 -60.34
N THR A 216 7.75 -60.30 -59.14
CA THR A 216 7.67 -61.77 -58.99
C THR A 216 6.38 -62.32 -59.59
N LEU A 217 5.22 -61.67 -59.36
CA LEU A 217 3.95 -62.07 -59.98
C LEU A 217 3.96 -62.00 -61.51
N ILE A 218 4.70 -61.06 -62.12
CA ILE A 218 4.88 -60.99 -63.57
C ILE A 218 5.72 -62.18 -64.07
N VAL A 219 6.87 -62.45 -63.45
CA VAL A 219 7.75 -63.56 -63.85
C VAL A 219 7.07 -64.92 -63.68
N PHE A 220 6.26 -65.11 -62.63
CA PHE A 220 5.47 -66.32 -62.42
C PHE A 220 4.31 -66.51 -63.43
N ARG A 221 3.97 -65.50 -64.24
CA ARG A 221 2.89 -65.57 -65.23
C ARG A 221 3.37 -65.77 -66.68
N GLU A 222 4.67 -65.70 -66.90
CA GLU A 222 5.34 -65.94 -68.19
C GLU A 222 6.07 -67.30 -68.22
N LEU A 223 5.80 -68.18 -67.23
CA LEU A 223 6.30 -69.55 -67.06
C LEU A 223 5.16 -70.57 -67.13
#